data_AF-A0A535VTR4-F1
#
_entry.id   AF-A0A535VTR4-F1
#
_cell.length_a   1.000
_cell.length_b   1.000
_cell.length_c   1.000
_cell.angle_alpha   90.00
_cell.angle_beta   90.00
_cell.angle_gamma   90.00
#
_symmetry.space_group_name_H-M   'P 1'
#
loop_
_entity.id
_entity.type
_entity.pdbx_description
1 polymer ?
#
loop_
_entity_poly.entity_id
_entity_poly.type
_entity_poly.pdbx_seq_one_letter_code
_entity_poly.pdbx_strand_id
1 'polypeptide(L)'
;MYNLMVSNTQTAASAPEFPWWIVLVEGIFALIFGIFLIAEPAITSVFLVTVLGFYWLIRGIFSIIQIFIGGSSVHWGWLLFMGILGIIAGMVVLRHPIYATILVGTVLVIVVGVEGLIMGIVGLFQAFSGAGWGAGILAVLSIIISIILLANVWLVTYYLPYVIAIFLIIGGIGAIFFSFRLRRA
;
A
#
# COMPACT_ATOMS: atom_id res chain seq x y z
N MET A 1 -11.22 15.63 -55.76
CA MET A 1 -10.01 16.11 -55.04
C MET A 1 -10.49 17.17 -54.06
N TYR A 2 -10.35 17.09 -52.74
CA TYR A 2 -9.51 16.28 -51.88
C TYR A 2 -10.16 16.25 -50.47
N ASN A 3 -10.08 15.09 -49.83
CA ASN A 3 -10.43 14.69 -48.47
C ASN A 3 -10.63 15.73 -47.36
N LEU A 4 -11.77 15.56 -46.67
CA LEU A 4 -11.88 15.24 -45.23
C LEU A 4 -10.68 15.65 -44.33
N MET A 5 -10.78 16.81 -43.69
CA MET A 5 -10.21 17.02 -42.36
C MET A 5 -11.36 17.26 -41.38
N VAL A 6 -12.06 16.16 -41.05
CA VAL A 6 -12.74 16.08 -39.77
C VAL A 6 -11.62 16.15 -38.73
N SER A 7 -11.43 17.32 -38.13
CA SER A 7 -10.64 17.43 -36.92
C SER A 7 -11.36 16.60 -35.86
N ASN A 8 -10.90 15.37 -35.68
CA ASN A 8 -11.17 14.60 -34.49
C ASN A 8 -10.61 15.43 -33.32
N THR A 9 -11.44 16.33 -32.80
CA THR A 9 -11.35 16.77 -31.42
C THR A 9 -11.65 15.51 -30.62
N GLN A 10 -10.63 14.67 -30.46
CA GLN A 10 -10.56 13.76 -29.35
C GLN A 10 -10.81 14.65 -28.14
N THR A 11 -12.03 14.61 -27.63
CA THR A 11 -12.36 15.12 -26.31
C THR A 11 -11.35 14.45 -25.41
N ALA A 12 -10.30 15.20 -25.04
CA ALA A 12 -9.34 14.76 -24.05
C ALA A 12 -10.20 14.29 -22.88
N ALA A 13 -10.22 12.98 -22.63
CA ALA A 13 -11.01 12.42 -21.55
C ALA A 13 -10.64 13.23 -20.32
N SER A 14 -11.61 13.97 -19.75
CA SER A 14 -11.41 14.73 -18.53
C SER A 14 -10.79 13.75 -17.54
N ALA A 15 -9.58 14.07 -17.07
CA ALA A 15 -8.95 13.27 -16.03
C ALA A 15 -9.97 13.18 -14.88
N PRO A 16 -10.23 11.98 -14.33
CA PRO A 16 -11.21 11.84 -13.26
C PRO A 16 -10.89 12.83 -12.15
N GLU A 17 -11.74 13.85 -11.97
CA GLU A 17 -11.60 14.82 -10.91
C GLU A 17 -11.90 14.11 -9.60
N PHE A 18 -10.86 13.80 -8.84
CA PHE A 18 -11.03 13.19 -7.52
C PHE A 18 -11.91 14.09 -6.66
N PRO A 19 -13.04 13.59 -6.14
CA PRO A 19 -13.93 14.41 -5.34
C PRO A 19 -13.20 14.93 -4.11
N TRP A 20 -13.12 16.25 -3.95
CA TRP A 20 -12.39 16.91 -2.87
C TRP A 20 -12.79 16.40 -1.47
N TRP A 21 -14.06 16.03 -1.29
CA TRP A 21 -14.58 15.53 -0.03
C TRP A 21 -14.03 14.14 0.33
N ILE A 22 -13.69 13.31 -0.65
CA ILE A 22 -13.06 11.99 -0.40
C ILE A 22 -11.67 12.20 0.19
N VAL A 23 -10.88 13.09 -0.41
CA VAL A 23 -9.53 13.43 0.07
C VAL A 23 -9.59 14.05 1.47
N LEU A 24 -10.59 14.90 1.74
CA LEU A 24 -10.79 15.48 3.07
C LEU A 24 -11.11 14.40 4.11
N VAL A 25 -12.05 13.50 3.80
CA VAL A 25 -12.44 12.40 4.68
C VAL A 25 -11.26 11.47 4.94
N GLU A 26 -10.52 11.09 3.91
CA GLU A 26 -9.28 10.30 4.03
C GLU A 26 -8.28 10.98 4.97
N GLY A 27 -8.03 12.28 4.78
CA GLY A 27 -7.10 13.03 5.61
C GLY A 27 -7.51 13.09 7.08
N ILE A 28 -8.81 13.25 7.36
CA ILE A 28 -9.36 13.22 8.72
C ILE A 28 -9.17 11.83 9.34
N PHE A 29 -9.52 10.76 8.63
CA PHE A 29 -9.33 9.39 9.13
C PHE A 29 -7.85 9.07 9.38
N ALA A 30 -6.96 9.46 8.46
CA ALA A 30 -5.53 9.30 8.63
C ALA A 30 -5.04 10.00 9.90
N LEU A 31 -5.46 11.24 10.14
CA LEU A 31 -5.08 11.99 11.34
C LEU A 31 -5.58 11.31 12.63
N ILE A 32 -6.84 10.86 12.66
CA ILE A 32 -7.43 10.16 13.80
C ILE A 32 -6.67 8.88 14.11
N PHE A 33 -6.47 8.01 13.12
CA PHE A 33 -5.75 6.74 13.33
C PHE A 33 -4.27 6.95 13.64
N GLY A 34 -3.65 7.98 13.06
CA GLY A 34 -2.29 8.37 13.41
C GLY A 34 -2.15 8.76 14.88
N ILE A 35 -3.07 9.59 15.40
CA ILE A 35 -3.08 9.96 16.82
C ILE A 35 -3.33 8.73 17.70
N PHE A 36 -4.27 7.86 17.34
CA PHE A 36 -4.57 6.65 18.10
C PHE A 36 -3.40 5.65 18.11
N LEU A 37 -2.62 5.54 17.03
CA LEU A 37 -1.42 4.70 17.01
C LEU A 37 -0.31 5.24 17.91
N ILE A 38 -0.26 6.54 18.20
CA ILE A 38 0.68 7.09 19.19
C ILE A 38 0.17 6.86 20.61
N ALA A 39 -1.13 7.11 20.83
CA ALA A 39 -1.73 7.03 22.16
C ALA A 39 -1.86 5.58 22.66
N GLU A 40 -2.40 4.69 21.81
CA GLU A 40 -2.71 3.30 22.13
C GLU A 40 -2.28 2.39 20.96
N PRO A 41 -0.96 2.23 20.70
CA PRO A 41 -0.42 1.52 19.55
C PRO A 41 -0.90 0.07 19.47
N ALA A 42 -0.98 -0.63 20.61
CA ALA A 42 -1.35 -2.03 20.65
C ALA A 42 -2.82 -2.24 20.22
N ILE A 43 -3.75 -1.53 20.86
CA ILE A 43 -5.19 -1.66 20.59
C ILE A 43 -5.50 -1.17 19.18
N THR A 44 -4.92 -0.05 18.76
CA THR A 44 -5.15 0.52 17.43
C THR A 44 -4.62 -0.40 16.33
N SER A 45 -3.44 -1.00 16.51
CA SER A 45 -2.90 -1.97 15.55
C SER A 45 -3.78 -3.20 15.42
N VAL A 46 -4.30 -3.72 16.54
CA VAL A 46 -5.26 -4.84 16.55
C VAL A 46 -6.52 -4.48 15.76
N PHE A 47 -7.06 -3.29 15.95
CA PHE A 47 -8.21 -2.81 15.18
C PHE A 47 -7.90 -2.74 13.68
N LEU A 48 -6.81 -2.07 13.29
CA LEU A 48 -6.42 -1.91 11.88
C LEU A 48 -6.17 -3.26 11.20
N VAL A 49 -5.50 -4.18 11.89
CA VAL A 49 -5.26 -5.53 11.39
C VAL A 49 -6.55 -6.32 11.29
N THR A 50 -7.49 -6.15 12.22
CA THR A 50 -8.83 -6.77 12.13
C THR A 50 -9.58 -6.28 10.89
N VAL A 51 -9.56 -4.97 10.61
CA VAL A 51 -10.12 -4.40 9.38
C VAL A 51 -9.43 -4.97 8.14
N LEU A 52 -8.10 -5.11 8.17
CA LEU A 52 -7.34 -5.77 7.10
C LEU A 52 -7.75 -7.24 6.91
N GLY A 53 -8.08 -7.96 7.99
CA GLY A 53 -8.61 -9.32 7.93
C GLY A 53 -9.93 -9.41 7.18
N PHE A 54 -10.87 -8.50 7.46
CA PHE A 54 -12.12 -8.38 6.68
C PHE A 54 -11.84 -8.06 5.22
N TYR A 55 -10.91 -7.13 4.95
CA TYR A 55 -10.51 -6.78 3.60
C TYR A 55 -9.96 -8.00 2.83
N TRP A 56 -9.06 -8.79 3.42
CA TRP A 56 -8.52 -10.00 2.79
C TRP A 56 -9.58 -11.05 2.53
N LEU A 57 -10.51 -11.24 3.46
CA LEU A 57 -11.62 -12.17 3.29
C LEU A 57 -12.51 -11.75 2.11
N ILE A 58 -12.92 -10.49 2.08
CA ILE A 58 -13.75 -9.92 1.02
C ILE A 58 -13.03 -10.02 -0.34
N ARG A 59 -11.76 -9.60 -0.40
CA ARG A 59 -10.95 -9.68 -1.63
C ARG A 59 -10.78 -11.12 -2.11
N GLY A 60 -10.60 -12.06 -1.19
CA GLY A 60 -10.50 -13.49 -1.51
C GLY A 60 -11.78 -14.03 -2.13
N ILE A 61 -12.95 -13.67 -1.56
CA ILE A 61 -14.27 -14.01 -2.12
C ILE A 61 -14.41 -13.43 -3.53
N PHE A 62 -14.11 -12.14 -3.72
CA PHE A 62 -14.20 -11.51 -5.04
C PHE A 62 -13.25 -12.14 -6.06
N SER A 63 -12.05 -12.57 -5.65
CA SER A 63 -11.10 -13.30 -6.51
C SER A 63 -11.72 -14.60 -7.04
N ILE A 64 -12.45 -15.34 -6.20
CA ILE A 64 -13.15 -16.57 -6.63
C ILE A 64 -14.34 -16.24 -7.53
N ILE A 65 -15.13 -15.21 -7.19
CA ILE A 65 -16.26 -14.77 -8.03
C ILE A 65 -15.78 -14.41 -9.45
N GLN A 66 -14.64 -13.72 -9.57
CA GLN A 66 -14.04 -13.33 -10.86
C GLN A 66 -13.76 -14.50 -11.80
N ILE A 67 -13.55 -15.72 -11.29
CA ILE A 67 -13.37 -16.92 -12.11
C ILE A 67 -14.62 -17.20 -12.96
N PHE A 68 -15.81 -16.94 -12.41
CA PHE A 68 -17.08 -17.25 -13.06
C PHE A 68 -17.58 -16.11 -13.97
N ILE A 69 -17.18 -14.87 -13.71
CA ILE A 69 -17.65 -13.68 -14.45
C ILE A 69 -16.62 -13.10 -15.43
N GLY A 70 -15.33 -13.47 -15.30
CA GLY A 70 -14.23 -12.82 -16.00
C GLY A 70 -13.96 -13.31 -17.44
N GLY A 71 -14.68 -14.33 -17.91
CA GLY A 71 -14.53 -14.88 -19.26
C GLY A 71 -13.20 -15.62 -19.52
N SER A 72 -12.95 -15.99 -20.78
CA SER A 72 -11.89 -16.94 -21.16
C SER A 72 -10.44 -16.42 -21.05
N SER A 73 -10.24 -15.11 -20.84
CA SER A 73 -8.90 -14.49 -20.76
C SER A 73 -8.32 -14.45 -19.34
N VAL A 74 -9.02 -15.03 -18.37
CA VAL A 74 -8.64 -14.97 -16.96
C VAL A 74 -7.77 -16.16 -16.57
N HIS A 75 -6.68 -15.86 -15.85
CA HIS A 75 -5.81 -16.85 -15.24
C HIS A 75 -6.49 -17.47 -14.00
N TRP A 76 -7.48 -18.34 -14.24
CA TRP A 76 -8.35 -18.91 -13.21
C TRP A 76 -7.58 -19.56 -12.05
N GLY A 77 -6.47 -20.25 -12.33
CA GLY A 77 -5.66 -20.91 -11.32
C GLY A 77 -5.03 -19.93 -10.33
N TRP A 78 -4.57 -18.77 -10.81
CA TRP A 78 -4.01 -17.72 -9.95
C TRP A 78 -5.09 -17.05 -9.09
N LEU A 79 -6.27 -16.78 -9.67
CA LEU A 79 -7.40 -16.23 -8.93
C LEU A 79 -7.92 -17.18 -7.86
N LEU A 80 -7.95 -18.48 -8.14
CA LEU A 80 -8.36 -19.49 -7.16
C LEU A 80 -7.37 -19.55 -6.01
N PHE A 81 -6.07 -19.60 -6.33
CA PHE A 81 -4.99 -19.61 -5.34
C PHE A 81 -5.05 -18.36 -4.44
N MET A 82 -5.11 -17.16 -5.03
CA MET A 82 -5.23 -15.90 -4.30
C MET A 82 -6.55 -15.80 -3.51
N GLY A 83 -7.63 -16.34 -4.05
CA GLY A 83 -8.93 -16.40 -3.40
C GLY A 83 -8.89 -17.22 -2.12
N ILE A 84 -8.37 -18.44 -2.20
CA ILE A 84 -8.19 -19.34 -1.06
C ILE A 84 -7.26 -18.71 -0.03
N LEU A 85 -6.11 -18.19 -0.44
CA LEU A 85 -5.18 -17.53 0.48
C LEU A 85 -5.80 -16.33 1.19
N GLY A 86 -6.53 -15.46 0.46
CA GLY A 86 -7.20 -14.30 1.05
C GLY A 86 -8.26 -14.69 2.08
N ILE A 87 -9.06 -15.72 1.80
CA ILE A 87 -10.07 -16.23 2.74
C ILE A 87 -9.41 -16.82 3.98
N ILE A 88 -8.39 -17.67 3.81
CA ILE A 88 -7.68 -18.28 4.95
C ILE A 88 -7.00 -17.20 5.79
N ALA A 89 -6.28 -16.28 5.16
CA ALA A 89 -5.60 -15.19 5.84
C ALA A 89 -6.59 -14.32 6.63
N GLY A 90 -7.71 -13.92 6.00
CA GLY A 90 -8.77 -13.17 6.66
C GLY A 90 -9.36 -13.93 7.85
N MET A 91 -9.65 -15.22 7.70
CA MET A 91 -10.16 -16.06 8.79
C MET A 91 -9.18 -16.20 9.96
N VAL A 92 -7.89 -16.36 9.67
CA VAL A 92 -6.84 -16.44 10.70
C VAL A 92 -6.77 -15.13 11.49
N VAL A 93 -6.80 -13.99 10.79
CA VAL A 93 -6.78 -12.67 11.41
C VAL A 93 -7.98 -12.47 12.33
N LEU A 94 -9.19 -12.78 11.85
CA LEU A 94 -10.42 -12.56 12.60
C LEU A 94 -10.54 -13.48 13.83
N ARG A 95 -9.97 -14.69 13.79
CA ARG A 95 -9.99 -15.63 14.92
C ARG A 95 -8.96 -15.28 16.00
N HIS A 96 -7.81 -14.75 15.61
CA HIS A 96 -6.69 -14.48 16.51
C HIS A 96 -6.10 -13.09 16.28
N PRO A 97 -6.86 -12.01 16.50
CA PRO A 97 -6.48 -10.67 16.07
C PRO A 97 -5.21 -10.15 16.76
N ILE A 98 -4.95 -10.55 18.02
CA ILE A 98 -3.74 -10.17 18.75
C ILE A 98 -2.49 -10.82 18.12
N TYR A 99 -2.49 -12.14 17.92
CA TYR A 99 -1.38 -12.86 17.29
C TYR A 99 -1.19 -12.44 15.83
N ALA A 100 -2.30 -12.24 15.12
CA ALA A 100 -2.29 -11.79 13.74
C ALA A 100 -1.64 -10.40 13.61
N THR A 101 -1.80 -9.51 14.58
CA THR A 101 -1.15 -8.19 14.56
C THR A 101 0.37 -8.30 14.54
N ILE A 102 0.93 -9.16 15.38
CA ILE A 102 2.38 -9.40 15.43
C ILE A 102 2.83 -10.09 14.13
N LEU A 103 2.10 -11.12 13.69
CA LEU A 103 2.43 -11.86 12.47
C LEU A 103 2.41 -10.97 11.24
N VAL A 104 1.33 -10.22 11.03
CA VAL A 104 1.18 -9.32 9.88
C VAL A 104 2.23 -8.22 9.93
N GLY A 105 2.46 -7.59 11.08
CA GLY A 105 3.52 -6.59 11.23
C GLY A 105 4.91 -7.15 10.93
N THR A 106 5.19 -8.39 11.34
CA THR A 106 6.44 -9.09 11.07
C THR A 106 6.62 -9.38 9.57
N VAL A 107 5.58 -9.92 8.94
CA VAL A 107 5.58 -10.21 7.49
C VAL A 107 5.75 -8.92 6.70
N LEU A 108 5.08 -7.83 7.07
CA LEU A 108 5.25 -6.53 6.42
C LEU A 108 6.70 -6.03 6.51
N VAL A 109 7.34 -6.12 7.67
CA VAL A 109 8.76 -5.73 7.83
C VAL A 109 9.68 -6.58 6.95
N ILE A 110 9.45 -7.89 6.90
CA ILE A 110 10.25 -8.80 6.07
C ILE A 110 10.07 -8.47 4.60
N VAL A 111 8.82 -8.28 4.14
CA VAL A 111 8.52 -7.95 2.74
C VAL A 111 9.20 -6.63 2.35
N VAL A 112 9.00 -5.56 3.14
CA VAL A 112 9.63 -4.25 2.88
C VAL A 112 11.15 -4.34 2.89
N GLY A 113 11.73 -5.09 3.83
CA GLY A 113 13.17 -5.31 3.90
C GLY A 113 13.72 -6.05 2.68
N VAL A 114 13.03 -7.10 2.22
CA VAL A 114 13.43 -7.86 1.03
C VAL A 114 13.27 -7.02 -0.24
N GLU A 115 12.16 -6.31 -0.39
CA GLU A 115 11.92 -5.41 -1.53
C GLU A 115 12.96 -4.28 -1.59
N GLY A 116 13.26 -3.65 -0.45
CA GLY A 116 14.29 -2.62 -0.36
C GLY A 116 15.69 -3.16 -0.68
N LEU A 117 15.98 -4.41 -0.31
CA LEU A 117 17.24 -5.07 -0.64
C LEU A 117 17.33 -5.36 -2.14
N ILE A 118 16.25 -5.87 -2.76
CA ILE A 118 16.17 -6.10 -4.20
C ILE A 118 16.34 -4.77 -4.95
N MET A 119 15.58 -3.73 -4.58
CA MET A 119 15.67 -2.40 -5.18
C MET A 119 17.06 -1.79 -5.01
N GLY A 120 17.69 -1.97 -3.85
CA GLY A 120 19.04 -1.51 -3.59
C GLY A 120 20.08 -2.22 -4.48
N ILE A 121 20.00 -3.54 -4.63
CA ILE A 121 20.88 -4.30 -5.54
C ILE A 121 20.68 -3.86 -7.00
N VAL A 122 19.43 -3.76 -7.46
CA VAL A 122 19.10 -3.29 -8.81
C VAL A 122 19.61 -1.87 -9.03
N GLY A 123 19.42 -0.97 -8.07
CA GLY A 123 19.90 0.41 -8.12
C GLY A 123 21.41 0.51 -8.20
N LEU A 124 22.14 -0.41 -7.54
CA LEU A 124 23.60 -0.47 -7.63
C LEU A 124 24.05 -0.83 -9.04
N PHE A 125 23.42 -1.81 -9.68
CA PHE A 125 23.68 -2.14 -11.09
C PHE A 125 23.36 -0.96 -12.03
N GLN A 126 22.27 -0.24 -11.78
CA GLN A 126 21.91 0.95 -12.54
C GLN A 126 22.93 2.09 -12.38
N ALA A 127 23.47 2.28 -11.17
CA ALA A 127 24.50 3.28 -10.92
C ALA A 127 25.77 3.02 -11.76
N PHE A 128 26.21 1.76 -11.84
CA PHE A 128 27.33 1.37 -12.71
C PHE A 128 27.00 1.44 -14.20
N SER A 129 25.72 1.36 -14.55
CA SER A 129 25.23 1.46 -15.93
C SER A 129 24.98 2.90 -16.39
N GLY A 130 25.35 3.91 -15.59
CA GLY A 130 25.30 5.32 -15.96
C GLY A 130 24.15 6.14 -15.37
N ALA A 131 23.38 5.60 -14.41
CA ALA A 131 22.33 6.36 -13.71
C ALA A 131 22.87 7.47 -12.79
N GLY A 132 24.20 7.57 -12.65
CA GLY A 132 24.88 8.61 -11.89
C GLY A 132 25.10 8.24 -10.41
N TRP A 133 25.91 9.06 -9.75
CA TRP A 133 26.32 8.85 -8.35
C TRP A 133 25.16 8.86 -7.36
N GLY A 134 24.11 9.64 -7.64
CA GLY A 134 22.90 9.69 -6.81
C GLY A 134 22.19 8.33 -6.71
N ALA A 135 22.08 7.60 -7.81
CA ALA A 135 21.51 6.25 -7.81
C ALA A 135 22.33 5.29 -6.96
N GLY A 136 23.67 5.40 -7.01
CA GLY A 136 24.57 4.58 -6.19
C GLY A 136 24.40 4.83 -4.70
N ILE A 137 24.27 6.10 -4.28
CA ILE A 137 24.06 6.44 -2.86
C ILE A 137 22.70 5.91 -2.37
N LEU A 138 21.63 6.14 -3.13
CA LEU A 138 20.29 5.65 -2.78
C LEU A 138 20.25 4.12 -2.71
N ALA A 139 20.95 3.44 -3.62
CA ALA A 139 21.09 1.99 -3.61
C ALA A 139 21.77 1.49 -2.33
N VAL A 140 22.91 2.06 -1.96
CA VAL A 140 23.64 1.68 -0.74
C VAL A 140 22.80 1.97 0.50
N LEU A 141 22.15 3.14 0.57
CA LEU A 141 21.25 3.47 1.68
C LEU A 141 20.10 2.46 1.78
N SER A 142 19.46 2.10 0.66
CA SER A 142 18.39 1.10 0.63
C SER A 142 18.87 -0.25 1.15
N ILE A 143 20.05 -0.71 0.73
CA ILE A 143 20.65 -1.97 1.20
C ILE A 143 20.90 -1.91 2.71
N ILE A 144 21.53 -0.84 3.20
CA ILE A 144 21.84 -0.69 4.63
C ILE A 144 20.56 -0.69 5.47
N ILE A 145 19.57 0.12 5.09
CA ILE A 145 18.28 0.20 5.79
C ILE A 145 17.62 -1.18 5.79
N SER A 146 17.59 -1.85 4.64
CA SER A 146 16.97 -3.17 4.50
C SER A 146 17.66 -4.24 5.36
N ILE A 147 18.99 -4.25 5.41
CA ILE A 147 19.75 -5.15 6.29
C ILE A 147 19.42 -4.86 7.76
N ILE A 148 19.35 -3.60 8.16
CA ILE A 148 18.96 -3.21 9.52
C ILE A 148 17.55 -3.70 9.86
N LEU A 149 16.59 -3.54 8.92
CA LEU A 149 15.22 -4.00 9.11
C LEU A 149 15.15 -5.52 9.30
N LEU A 150 15.82 -6.27 8.42
CA LEU A 150 15.81 -7.74 8.43
C LEU A 150 16.58 -8.33 9.62
N ALA A 151 17.66 -7.68 10.06
CA ALA A 151 18.42 -8.10 11.23
C ALA A 151 17.67 -7.86 12.55
N ASN A 152 16.76 -6.87 12.59
CA ASN A 152 16.07 -6.44 13.80
C ASN A 152 14.54 -6.55 13.68
N VAL A 153 14.04 -7.55 12.97
CA VAL A 153 12.60 -7.72 12.64
C VAL A 153 11.70 -7.51 13.86
N TRP A 154 12.00 -8.12 15.00
CA TRP A 154 11.18 -7.99 16.22
C TRP A 154 11.10 -6.56 16.75
N LEU A 155 12.25 -5.87 16.79
CA LEU A 155 12.34 -4.48 17.24
C LEU A 155 11.58 -3.57 16.28
N VAL A 156 11.77 -3.76 14.98
CA VAL A 156 11.11 -2.96 13.94
C VAL A 156 9.60 -3.18 13.97
N THR A 157 9.13 -4.41 14.10
CA THR A 157 7.70 -4.71 14.23
C THR A 157 7.09 -4.04 15.46
N TYR A 158 7.82 -3.97 16.58
CA TYR A 158 7.37 -3.25 17.77
C TYR A 158 7.23 -1.73 17.52
N TYR A 159 8.17 -1.12 16.79
CA TYR A 159 8.13 0.31 16.47
C TYR A 159 7.28 0.67 15.22
N LEU A 160 6.87 -0.32 14.43
CA LEU A 160 6.12 -0.14 13.19
C LEU A 160 4.87 0.73 13.35
N PRO A 161 4.03 0.57 14.41
CA PRO A 161 2.86 1.40 14.63
C PRO A 161 3.19 2.90 14.71
N TYR A 162 4.31 3.26 15.36
CA TYR A 162 4.73 4.66 15.51
C TYR A 162 5.21 5.25 14.18
N VAL A 163 5.93 4.47 13.37
CA VAL A 163 6.34 4.89 12.02
C VAL A 163 5.11 5.15 11.16
N ILE A 164 4.15 4.21 11.15
CA ILE A 164 2.87 4.36 10.44
C ILE A 164 2.12 5.59 10.95
N ALA A 165 2.11 5.83 12.26
CA ALA A 165 1.46 6.99 12.86
C ALA A 165 2.02 8.32 12.34
N ILE A 166 3.35 8.44 12.27
CA ILE A 166 4.01 9.64 11.73
C ILE A 166 3.58 9.88 10.27
N PHE A 167 3.60 8.83 9.44
CA PHE A 167 3.14 8.94 8.06
C PHE A 167 1.66 9.32 7.95
N LEU A 168 0.79 8.74 8.78
CA LEU A 168 -0.63 9.04 8.79
C LEU A 168 -0.93 10.47 9.26
N ILE A 169 -0.19 10.99 10.25
CA ILE A 169 -0.37 12.37 10.73
C ILE A 169 0.11 13.36 9.66
N ILE A 170 1.33 13.18 9.14
CA ILE A 170 1.88 14.08 8.11
C ILE A 170 1.03 14.04 6.84
N GLY A 171 0.72 12.83 6.36
CA GLY A 171 -0.13 12.60 5.20
C GLY A 171 -1.54 13.12 5.40
N GLY A 172 -2.13 12.92 6.58
CA GLY A 172 -3.46 13.39 6.93
C GLY A 172 -3.57 14.92 6.93
N ILE A 173 -2.60 15.61 7.55
CA ILE A 173 -2.50 17.08 7.49
C ILE A 173 -2.37 17.56 6.04
N GLY A 174 -1.50 16.91 5.25
CA GLY A 174 -1.32 17.21 3.84
C GLY A 174 -2.60 17.04 3.03
N ALA A 175 -3.28 15.90 3.17
CA ALA A 175 -4.53 15.59 2.46
C ALA A 175 -5.65 16.57 2.80
N ILE A 176 -5.83 16.92 4.09
CA ILE A 176 -6.79 17.95 4.51
C ILE A 176 -6.49 19.27 3.80
N PHE A 177 -5.23 19.70 3.79
CA PHE A 177 -4.84 20.94 3.13
C PHE A 177 -5.06 20.91 1.60
N PHE A 178 -4.69 19.81 0.93
CA PHE A 178 -4.90 19.65 -0.51
C PHE A 178 -6.37 19.54 -0.89
N SER A 179 -7.22 18.97 -0.04
CA SER A 179 -8.66 18.86 -0.31
C SER A 179 -9.32 20.24 -0.53
N PHE A 180 -8.92 21.24 0.26
CA PHE A 180 -9.42 22.61 0.10
C PHE A 180 -8.89 23.29 -1.17
N ARG A 181 -7.74 22.86 -1.70
CA ARG A 181 -7.24 23.33 -2.99
C ARG A 181 -8.03 22.71 -4.14
N LEU A 182 -8.34 21.42 -4.06
CA LEU A 182 -9.18 20.72 -5.05
C LEU A 182 -10.59 21.31 -5.14
N ARG A 183 -11.17 21.74 -4.01
CA ARG A 183 -12.49 22.39 -4.01
C ARG A 183 -12.50 23.75 -4.75
N ARG A 184 -11.34 24.40 -4.91
CA ARG A 184 -11.21 25.74 -5.48
C ARG A 184 -10.74 25.74 -6.95
N ALA A 185 -10.27 24.60 -7.44
CA ALA A 185 -9.92 24.40 -8.85
C ALA A 185 -11.21 24.15 -9.66
#